data_AF-A0A963EEE3-F1
#
_entry.id   AF-A0A963EEE3-F1
#
_cell.length_a   1.000
_cell.length_b   1.000
_cell.length_c   1.000
_cell.angle_alpha   90.00
_cell.angle_beta   90.00
_cell.angle_gamma   90.00
#
_symmetry.space_group_name_H-M   'P 1'
#
loop_
_entity.id
_entity.type
_entity.pdbx_description
1 polymer ?
#
loop_
_entity_poly.entity_id
_entity_poly.type
_entity_poly.pdbx_seq_one_letter_code
_entity_poly.pdbx_strand_id
1 'polypeptide(L)'
;VLGSGGFTTTTVTDRTLSRRELALHGFDAEIGARMPVERMGIDRDRFDLRGYVGGFRFDHDDLDRPVSGPRARVEWRIDGILPAMPASRLTFEGAWSRDDHRHSLFEAGVRLRIPLAFADLPAAGDHPRDLRGRQVRRLVEAVERDTDILVETSLKVIASETRSSMTGTPYTEEAVIDPQTTTPLDHVVLVDGSGDLAGEAAAAGERTLYVVQGGAGDHGAVAMPENVTVIGGGTTIDLQGAVSGTTVSYSAPGTRGRIVETGAGSALAVGSGTHVKGLELMGGGGRTVAIAANNGLSIAAGASNLHIEGNSIGGFGDAGIVTGNAARAIDIVDNDISSINSAGIAIGAGGYFIFTTANRVNDAGTGILLDGSSTLGIEVADNVISNIDIGIDLQDASSPPFTTGIYGNVIRSTGVAGLRFAGTTNSDLSWNVFGGTMPVAIRFEDGVHSFYSGGNTSEAGASIGDACSRTAGAHIDIRVEFDGVYHDDGNC
;
A
#
# COMPACT_ATOMS: atom_id res chain seq x y z
N VAL A 1 42.47 21.48 -29.44
CA VAL A 1 42.11 20.38 -28.52
C VAL A 1 40.70 20.67 -28.04
N LEU A 2 39.71 20.02 -28.64
CA LEU A 2 38.28 20.25 -28.39
C LEU A 2 37.85 19.35 -27.23
N GLY A 3 37.44 19.93 -26.11
CA GLY A 3 36.89 19.24 -24.94
C GLY A 3 35.38 19.35 -24.95
N SER A 4 34.71 18.19 -24.92
CA SER A 4 33.26 17.98 -24.96
C SER A 4 32.55 18.60 -23.76
N GLY A 5 31.65 19.55 -24.00
CA GLY A 5 30.64 19.98 -23.03
C GLY A 5 29.57 18.91 -22.87
N GLY A 6 29.34 18.46 -21.63
CA GLY A 6 28.20 17.62 -21.29
C GLY A 6 26.92 18.43 -21.37
N PHE A 7 25.96 17.95 -22.17
CA PHE A 7 24.60 18.51 -22.22
C PHE A 7 23.78 17.89 -21.09
N THR A 8 23.44 18.68 -20.07
CA THR A 8 22.37 18.33 -19.12
C THR A 8 21.03 18.57 -19.82
N THR A 9 20.25 17.51 -20.04
CA THR A 9 18.93 17.61 -20.67
C THR A 9 17.87 17.66 -19.57
N THR A 10 17.46 18.86 -19.17
CA THR A 10 16.30 19.05 -18.28
C THR A 10 15.03 18.93 -19.12
N THR A 11 14.25 17.87 -18.92
CA THR A 11 12.96 17.69 -19.61
C THR A 11 11.86 18.26 -18.72
N VAL A 12 11.32 19.44 -19.05
CA VAL A 12 10.13 19.99 -18.41
C VAL A 12 8.90 19.48 -19.16
N THR A 13 8.02 18.77 -18.48
CA THR A 13 6.77 18.26 -19.07
C THR A 13 5.57 19.04 -18.52
N ASP A 14 5.04 19.98 -19.29
CA ASP A 14 3.76 20.63 -19.00
C ASP A 14 2.61 19.66 -19.35
N ARG A 15 1.81 19.25 -18.35
CA ARG A 15 0.63 18.38 -18.55
C ARG A 15 -0.65 19.21 -18.61
N THR A 16 -1.33 19.19 -19.74
CA THR A 16 -2.70 19.73 -19.90
C THR A 16 -3.69 18.56 -19.88
N LEU A 17 -4.57 18.51 -18.86
CA LEU A 17 -5.66 17.53 -18.81
C LEU A 17 -6.89 18.08 -19.55
N SER A 18 -7.34 17.39 -20.59
CA SER A 18 -8.63 17.67 -21.24
C SER A 18 -9.56 16.46 -21.12
N ARG A 19 -10.76 16.65 -20.56
CA ARG A 19 -11.81 15.63 -20.59
C ARG A 19 -12.50 15.68 -21.95
N ARG A 20 -12.73 14.53 -22.58
CA ARG A 20 -13.52 14.41 -23.82
C ARG A 20 -14.68 13.44 -23.64
N GLU A 21 -15.80 13.82 -24.21
CA GLU A 21 -16.99 12.97 -24.37
C GLU A 21 -16.82 12.12 -25.64
N LEU A 22 -17.10 10.82 -25.54
CA LEU A 22 -17.02 9.87 -26.65
C LEU A 22 -18.42 9.42 -27.06
N ALA A 23 -18.68 9.34 -28.36
CA ALA A 23 -19.89 8.74 -28.90
C ALA A 23 -19.63 7.27 -29.26
N LEU A 24 -20.30 6.35 -28.56
CA LEU A 24 -20.10 4.91 -28.75
C LEU A 24 -20.91 4.39 -29.95
N HIS A 25 -20.36 3.42 -30.68
CA HIS A 25 -21.09 2.71 -31.75
C HIS A 25 -21.56 1.35 -31.24
N GLY A 26 -22.75 0.89 -31.63
CA GLY A 26 -23.27 -0.36 -31.10
C GLY A 26 -24.68 -0.73 -31.56
N PHE A 27 -25.25 -1.71 -30.87
CA PHE A 27 -26.61 -2.19 -31.11
C PHE A 27 -27.29 -2.61 -29.80
N ASP A 28 -28.62 -2.52 -29.80
CA ASP A 28 -29.49 -3.06 -28.78
C ASP A 28 -30.54 -3.99 -29.41
N ALA A 29 -31.06 -4.92 -28.61
CA ALA A 29 -32.15 -5.80 -29.02
C ALA A 29 -33.05 -6.09 -27.83
N GLU A 30 -34.36 -5.89 -28.02
CA GLU A 30 -35.38 -6.12 -27.01
C GLU A 30 -36.55 -6.93 -27.59
N ILE A 31 -37.06 -7.89 -26.82
CA ILE A 31 -38.25 -8.66 -27.14
C ILE A 31 -39.31 -8.39 -26.08
N GLY A 32 -40.49 -7.94 -26.52
CA GLY A 32 -41.61 -7.59 -25.66
C GLY A 32 -42.80 -8.52 -25.79
N ALA A 33 -43.41 -8.86 -24.65
CA ALA A 33 -44.65 -9.61 -24.59
C ALA A 33 -45.71 -8.88 -23.74
N ARG A 34 -46.96 -8.99 -24.19
CA ARG A 34 -48.12 -8.53 -23.42
C ARG A 34 -48.50 -9.55 -22.37
N MET A 35 -48.76 -9.07 -21.15
CA MET A 35 -49.27 -9.90 -20.07
C MET A 35 -50.81 -10.01 -20.15
N PRO A 36 -51.39 -11.18 -19.81
CA PRO A 36 -52.84 -11.40 -19.92
C PRO A 36 -53.60 -10.78 -18.73
N VAL A 37 -53.67 -9.45 -18.68
CA VAL A 37 -54.33 -8.67 -17.62
C VAL A 37 -55.82 -8.99 -17.47
N GLU A 38 -56.44 -9.53 -18.51
CA GLU A 38 -57.83 -10.02 -18.49
C GLU A 38 -58.06 -11.06 -17.39
N ARG A 39 -57.05 -11.92 -17.16
CA ARG A 39 -57.12 -12.98 -16.14
C ARG A 39 -57.10 -12.42 -14.72
N MET A 40 -56.77 -11.14 -14.57
CA MET A 40 -56.72 -10.41 -13.31
C MET A 40 -57.96 -9.52 -13.10
N GLY A 41 -58.98 -9.62 -13.96
CA GLY A 41 -60.20 -8.81 -13.88
C GLY A 41 -60.04 -7.35 -14.33
N ILE A 42 -58.93 -7.03 -15.01
CA ILE A 42 -58.63 -5.69 -15.49
C ILE A 42 -59.24 -5.49 -16.90
N ASP A 43 -59.86 -4.33 -17.13
CA ASP A 43 -60.40 -3.95 -18.43
C ASP A 43 -59.27 -3.80 -19.46
N ARG A 44 -59.14 -4.82 -20.32
CA ARG A 44 -58.14 -4.89 -21.38
C ARG A 44 -58.26 -3.86 -22.49
N ASP A 45 -59.42 -3.22 -22.61
CA ASP A 45 -59.65 -2.23 -23.67
C ASP A 45 -59.13 -0.86 -23.23
N ARG A 46 -58.95 -0.68 -21.91
CA ARG A 46 -58.40 0.52 -21.28
C ARG A 46 -56.97 0.32 -20.75
N PHE A 47 -56.63 -0.86 -20.25
CA PHE A 47 -55.35 -1.13 -19.60
C PHE A 47 -54.53 -2.20 -20.33
N ASP A 48 -53.22 -1.97 -20.46
CA ASP A 48 -52.28 -2.90 -21.09
C ASP A 48 -51.00 -2.99 -20.25
N LEU A 49 -50.60 -4.21 -19.88
CA LEU A 49 -49.35 -4.49 -19.16
C LEU A 49 -48.41 -5.26 -20.08
N ARG A 50 -47.16 -4.79 -20.19
CA ARG A 50 -46.14 -5.41 -21.04
C ARG A 50 -44.84 -5.61 -20.28
N GLY A 51 -44.18 -6.73 -20.56
CA GLY A 51 -42.83 -7.02 -20.11
C GLY A 51 -41.90 -7.17 -21.30
N TYR A 52 -40.68 -6.68 -21.14
CA TYR A 52 -39.65 -6.69 -22.15
C TYR A 52 -38.34 -7.19 -21.55
N VAL A 53 -37.58 -7.96 -22.33
CA VAL A 53 -36.24 -8.41 -22.00
C VAL A 53 -35.35 -8.30 -23.21
N GLY A 54 -34.09 -7.95 -22.99
CA GLY A 54 -33.15 -7.65 -24.05
C GLY A 54 -31.73 -7.49 -23.55
N GLY A 55 -30.90 -6.94 -24.42
CA GLY A 55 -29.52 -6.56 -24.08
C GLY A 55 -28.96 -5.57 -25.08
N PHE A 56 -27.80 -5.03 -24.74
CA PHE A 56 -27.12 -4.03 -25.54
C PHE A 56 -25.61 -4.32 -25.58
N ARG A 57 -24.96 -3.81 -26.62
CA ARG A 57 -23.51 -3.78 -26.76
C ARG A 57 -23.09 -2.52 -27.51
N PHE A 58 -22.29 -1.70 -26.85
CA PHE A 58 -21.68 -0.49 -27.40
C PHE A 58 -20.16 -0.53 -27.21
N ASP A 59 -19.43 -0.03 -28.20
CA ASP A 59 -17.98 -0.15 -28.31
C ASP A 59 -17.37 1.14 -28.87
N HIS A 60 -16.07 1.34 -28.63
CA HIS A 60 -15.26 2.42 -29.20
C HIS A 60 -13.77 2.10 -29.03
N ASP A 61 -12.93 2.52 -29.97
CA ASP A 61 -11.47 2.27 -29.93
C ASP A 61 -10.74 2.92 -28.73
N ASP A 62 -11.42 3.82 -28.02
CA ASP A 62 -10.90 4.55 -26.85
C ASP A 62 -11.53 4.01 -25.53
N LEU A 63 -12.26 2.88 -25.59
CA LEU A 63 -12.77 2.16 -24.42
C LEU A 63 -11.94 0.90 -24.16
N ASP A 64 -11.55 0.69 -22.90
CA ASP A 64 -10.80 -0.50 -22.48
C ASP A 64 -11.63 -1.79 -22.64
N ARG A 65 -12.96 -1.65 -22.51
CA ARG A 65 -13.92 -2.74 -22.68
C ARG A 65 -15.27 -2.22 -23.16
N PRO A 66 -15.97 -2.99 -24.01
CA PRO A 66 -17.30 -2.62 -24.50
C PRO A 66 -18.31 -2.52 -23.36
N VAL A 67 -19.23 -1.57 -23.46
CA VAL A 67 -20.39 -1.45 -22.57
C VAL A 67 -21.44 -2.45 -23.04
N SER A 68 -21.65 -3.53 -22.29
CA SER A 68 -22.66 -4.53 -22.66
C SER A 68 -23.37 -5.11 -21.44
N GLY A 69 -24.63 -5.48 -21.62
CA GLY A 69 -25.44 -5.86 -20.47
C GLY A 69 -26.85 -6.31 -20.79
N PRO A 70 -27.50 -7.07 -19.88
CA PRO A 70 -28.93 -7.34 -19.95
C PRO A 70 -29.75 -6.08 -19.63
N ARG A 71 -30.95 -6.01 -20.22
CA ARG A 71 -32.00 -5.02 -19.90
C ARG A 71 -33.34 -5.72 -19.74
N ALA A 72 -34.13 -5.27 -18.77
CA ALA A 72 -35.51 -5.68 -18.58
C ALA A 72 -36.38 -4.45 -18.32
N ARG A 73 -37.63 -4.48 -18.80
CA ARG A 73 -38.53 -3.35 -18.69
C ARG A 73 -39.97 -3.80 -18.55
N VAL A 74 -40.75 -3.05 -17.78
CA VAL A 74 -42.18 -3.27 -17.61
C VAL A 74 -42.93 -1.97 -17.86
N GLU A 75 -44.05 -2.05 -18.56
CA GLU A 75 -44.89 -0.89 -18.87
C GLU A 75 -46.33 -1.17 -18.47
N TRP A 76 -46.93 -0.22 -17.74
CA TRP A 76 -48.36 -0.14 -17.52
C TRP A 76 -48.95 0.99 -18.35
N ARG A 77 -49.88 0.68 -19.24
CA ARG A 77 -50.47 1.64 -20.18
C ARG A 77 -51.96 1.82 -19.88
N ILE A 78 -52.42 3.06 -19.96
CA ILE A 78 -53.81 3.48 -19.84
C ILE A 78 -54.19 4.20 -21.13
N ASP A 79 -54.97 3.54 -21.98
CA ASP A 79 -55.51 4.10 -23.21
C ASP A 79 -56.74 4.99 -22.90
N GLY A 80 -56.95 6.02 -23.73
CA GLY A 80 -58.11 6.91 -23.64
C GLY A 80 -58.15 7.78 -22.37
N ILE A 81 -56.98 8.18 -21.85
CA ILE A 81 -56.89 8.96 -20.60
C ILE A 81 -57.61 10.31 -20.68
N LEU A 82 -57.69 10.91 -21.87
CA LEU A 82 -58.48 12.10 -22.16
C LEU A 82 -59.73 11.71 -22.96
N PRO A 83 -60.96 11.91 -22.44
CA PRO A 83 -62.19 11.51 -23.12
C PRO A 83 -62.38 12.16 -24.49
N ALA A 84 -61.95 13.42 -24.64
CA ALA A 84 -62.00 14.15 -25.90
C ALA A 84 -60.99 13.63 -26.95
N MET A 85 -60.06 12.76 -26.56
CA MET A 85 -58.98 12.25 -27.40
C MET A 85 -58.83 10.74 -27.20
N PRO A 86 -59.65 9.90 -27.87
CA PRO A 86 -59.67 8.46 -27.65
C PRO A 86 -58.33 7.73 -27.88
N ALA A 87 -57.41 8.32 -28.65
CA ALA A 87 -56.07 7.77 -28.88
C ALA A 87 -54.98 8.29 -27.91
N SER A 88 -55.36 9.12 -26.93
CA SER A 88 -54.48 9.54 -25.84
C SER A 88 -54.06 8.33 -25.00
N ARG A 89 -52.84 8.36 -24.47
CA ARG A 89 -52.31 7.27 -23.63
C ARG A 89 -51.41 7.80 -22.53
N LEU A 90 -51.59 7.29 -21.32
CA LEU A 90 -50.63 7.45 -20.23
C LEU A 90 -49.90 6.12 -20.01
N THR A 91 -48.58 6.14 -19.94
CA THR A 91 -47.76 4.95 -19.69
C THR A 91 -46.88 5.18 -18.48
N PHE A 92 -46.86 4.24 -17.55
CA PHE A 92 -45.87 4.14 -16.48
C PHE A 92 -44.86 3.06 -16.88
N GLU A 93 -43.59 3.34 -16.65
CA GLU A 93 -42.49 2.45 -17.02
C GLU A 93 -41.56 2.24 -15.84
N GLY A 94 -41.08 1.01 -15.69
CA GLY A 94 -39.92 0.69 -14.86
C GLY A 94 -38.93 -0.14 -15.67
N ALA A 95 -37.66 0.25 -15.68
CA ALA A 95 -36.60 -0.46 -16.37
C ALA A 95 -35.44 -0.80 -15.42
N TRP A 96 -34.77 -1.89 -15.73
CA TRP A 96 -33.55 -2.33 -15.09
C TRP A 96 -32.52 -2.70 -16.15
N SER A 97 -31.28 -2.27 -15.95
CA SER A 97 -30.15 -2.69 -16.76
C SER A 97 -28.95 -2.96 -15.88
N ARG A 98 -28.04 -3.81 -16.36
CA ARG A 98 -26.76 -4.05 -15.68
C ARG A 98 -25.61 -4.12 -16.67
N ASP A 99 -24.55 -3.37 -16.42
CA ASP A 99 -23.28 -3.50 -17.13
C ASP A 99 -22.10 -3.29 -16.17
N ASP A 100 -20.87 -3.51 -16.66
CA ASP A 100 -19.68 -3.46 -15.82
C ASP A 100 -19.23 -2.04 -15.45
N HIS A 101 -19.74 -1.01 -16.14
CA HIS A 101 -19.35 0.39 -15.94
C HIS A 101 -20.35 1.15 -15.04
N ARG A 102 -21.66 0.94 -15.26
CA ARG A 102 -22.75 1.57 -14.49
C ARG A 102 -23.31 0.69 -13.39
N HIS A 103 -22.79 -0.52 -13.24
CA HIS A 103 -23.34 -1.55 -12.36
C HIS A 103 -24.83 -1.76 -12.63
N SER A 104 -25.70 -1.71 -11.62
CA SER A 104 -27.15 -1.86 -11.80
C SER A 104 -27.84 -0.49 -11.84
N LEU A 105 -28.56 -0.22 -12.92
CA LEU A 105 -29.36 0.99 -13.07
C LEU A 105 -30.85 0.64 -13.01
N PHE A 106 -31.62 1.46 -12.31
CA PHE A 106 -33.07 1.37 -12.23
C PHE A 106 -33.68 2.69 -12.69
N GLU A 107 -34.60 2.61 -13.64
CA GLU A 107 -35.27 3.77 -14.23
C GLU A 107 -36.76 3.68 -14.00
N ALA A 108 -37.41 4.81 -13.76
CA ALA A 108 -38.85 4.93 -13.67
C ALA A 108 -39.31 6.10 -14.54
N GLY A 109 -40.33 5.86 -15.36
CA GLY A 109 -40.78 6.82 -16.38
C GLY A 109 -42.28 6.99 -16.41
N VAL A 110 -42.72 8.16 -16.88
CA VAL A 110 -44.12 8.44 -17.21
C VAL A 110 -44.17 9.07 -18.61
N ARG A 111 -44.94 8.46 -19.52
CA ARG A 111 -45.06 8.88 -20.92
C ARG A 111 -46.51 9.24 -21.23
N LEU A 112 -46.77 10.49 -21.60
CA LEU A 112 -48.06 10.96 -22.09
C LEU A 112 -48.02 11.07 -23.62
N ARG A 113 -48.93 10.37 -24.31
CA ARG A 113 -49.12 10.48 -25.75
C ARG A 113 -50.40 11.26 -26.04
N ILE A 114 -50.27 12.33 -26.82
CA ILE A 114 -51.38 13.14 -27.35
C ILE A 114 -51.34 13.05 -28.87
N PRO A 115 -52.38 12.52 -29.54
CA PRO A 115 -52.43 12.48 -30.99
C PRO A 115 -52.63 13.90 -31.55
N LEU A 116 -51.80 14.36 -32.49
CA LEU A 116 -51.90 15.73 -33.06
C LEU A 116 -52.78 15.84 -34.32
N ALA A 117 -53.35 14.74 -34.79
CA ALA A 117 -54.26 14.73 -35.94
C ALA A 117 -55.65 15.29 -35.54
N PHE A 118 -55.72 16.61 -35.40
CA PHE A 118 -56.93 17.36 -35.05
C PHE A 118 -57.57 18.09 -36.24
N ALA A 119 -56.96 18.06 -37.43
CA ALA A 119 -57.33 19.00 -38.48
C ALA A 119 -58.56 18.62 -39.33
N ASP A 120 -58.97 17.34 -39.39
CA ASP A 120 -60.12 16.90 -40.19
C ASP A 120 -60.91 15.78 -39.50
N LEU A 121 -61.34 15.99 -38.24
CA LEU A 121 -62.39 15.15 -37.65
C LEU A 121 -63.74 15.69 -38.12
N PRO A 122 -64.52 14.94 -38.93
CA PRO A 122 -65.87 15.36 -39.30
C PRO A 122 -66.70 15.62 -38.05
N ALA A 123 -67.54 16.65 -38.12
CA ALA A 123 -68.50 16.98 -37.08
C ALA A 123 -69.26 15.72 -36.62
N ALA A 124 -69.47 15.64 -35.30
CA ALA A 124 -70.22 14.62 -34.57
C ALA A 124 -71.16 13.78 -35.45
N GLY A 125 -70.72 12.60 -35.86
CA GLY A 125 -71.55 11.68 -36.65
C GLY A 125 -70.78 10.56 -37.34
N ASP A 126 -69.59 10.84 -37.87
CA ASP A 126 -68.75 9.82 -38.52
C ASP A 126 -67.59 9.43 -37.61
N HIS A 127 -67.47 8.13 -37.37
CA HIS A 127 -66.56 7.53 -36.40
C HIS A 127 -65.13 8.11 -36.54
N PRO A 128 -64.56 8.73 -35.48
CA PRO A 128 -63.13 9.03 -35.47
C PRO A 128 -62.44 7.70 -35.76
N ARG A 129 -61.68 7.62 -36.87
CA ARG A 129 -61.11 6.38 -37.41
C ARG A 129 -60.60 5.56 -36.25
N ASP A 130 -61.40 4.58 -35.85
CA ASP A 130 -61.17 3.97 -34.57
C ASP A 130 -59.91 3.15 -34.73
N LEU A 131 -58.85 3.51 -34.00
CA LEU A 131 -57.68 2.67 -33.84
C LEU A 131 -58.06 1.40 -33.03
N ARG A 132 -59.24 0.80 -33.24
CA ARG A 132 -59.76 -0.42 -32.61
C ARG A 132 -58.90 -1.64 -32.93
N GLY A 133 -58.16 -1.59 -34.05
CA GLY A 133 -57.21 -2.63 -34.42
C GLY A 133 -55.92 -2.54 -33.60
N ARG A 134 -55.63 -3.59 -32.82
CA ARG A 134 -54.40 -3.68 -32.00
C ARG A 134 -53.10 -3.50 -32.81
N GLN A 135 -53.08 -3.95 -34.06
CA GLN A 135 -51.96 -3.74 -34.97
C GLN A 135 -51.87 -2.30 -35.46
N VAL A 136 -52.99 -1.64 -35.73
CA VAL A 136 -53.03 -0.23 -36.15
C VAL A 136 -52.57 0.69 -35.02
N ARG A 137 -52.86 0.34 -33.75
CA ARG A 137 -52.31 1.04 -32.58
C ARG A 137 -50.78 0.95 -32.49
N ARG A 138 -50.16 -0.11 -33.03
CA ARG A 138 -48.70 -0.26 -33.07
C ARG A 138 -48.04 0.58 -34.17
N LEU A 139 -48.77 0.92 -35.24
CA LEU A 139 -48.25 1.78 -36.31
C LEU A 139 -48.01 3.22 -35.87
N VAL A 140 -48.59 3.62 -34.73
CA VAL A 140 -48.42 4.95 -34.11
C VAL A 140 -47.61 4.89 -32.82
N GLU A 141 -46.97 3.77 -32.52
CA GLU A 141 -45.96 3.69 -31.45
C GLU A 141 -44.67 4.32 -31.96
N ALA A 142 -43.99 5.07 -31.09
CA ALA A 142 -42.65 5.56 -31.41
C ALA A 142 -41.73 4.35 -31.63
N VAL A 143 -40.73 4.52 -32.50
CA VAL A 143 -39.65 3.54 -32.58
C VAL A 143 -38.92 3.59 -31.24
N GLU A 144 -38.97 2.50 -30.49
CA GLU A 144 -38.18 2.37 -29.28
C GLU A 144 -36.72 2.18 -29.69
N ARG A 145 -35.87 3.10 -29.27
CA ARG A 145 -34.41 3.07 -29.36
C ARG A 145 -33.89 3.58 -28.04
N ASP A 146 -32.71 3.15 -27.64
CA ASP A 146 -31.99 3.87 -26.60
C ASP A 146 -31.75 5.31 -27.06
N THR A 147 -32.38 6.28 -26.38
CA THR A 147 -32.24 7.72 -26.69
C THR A 147 -31.09 8.37 -25.95
N ASP A 148 -30.50 7.64 -25.00
CA ASP A 148 -29.35 8.11 -24.26
C ASP A 148 -28.10 7.97 -25.13
N ILE A 149 -27.48 9.11 -25.43
CA ILE A 149 -26.12 9.10 -25.94
C ILE A 149 -25.25 8.68 -24.76
N LEU A 150 -24.77 7.44 -24.80
CA LEU A 150 -23.71 6.99 -23.90
C LEU A 150 -22.48 7.87 -24.16
N VAL A 151 -22.30 8.87 -23.32
CA VAL A 151 -21.07 9.65 -23.21
C VAL A 151 -20.30 9.15 -22.01
N GLU A 152 -19.22 8.43 -22.28
CA GLU A 152 -18.23 8.15 -21.24
C GLU A 152 -17.25 9.31 -21.14
N THR A 153 -16.95 9.74 -19.92
CA THR A 153 -15.92 10.75 -19.69
C THR A 153 -14.57 10.06 -19.75
N SER A 154 -14.04 9.88 -20.96
CA SER A 154 -12.67 9.39 -21.10
C SER A 154 -11.71 10.50 -20.64
N LEU A 155 -10.88 10.19 -19.64
CA LEU A 155 -9.68 10.96 -19.34
C LEU A 155 -8.63 10.60 -20.40
N LYS A 156 -8.82 11.08 -21.64
CA LYS A 156 -7.75 11.07 -22.63
C LYS A 156 -6.79 12.19 -22.25
N VAL A 157 -5.66 11.85 -21.64
CA VAL A 157 -4.55 12.79 -21.46
C VAL A 157 -4.08 13.21 -22.86
N ILE A 158 -4.52 14.37 -23.32
CA ILE A 158 -4.00 14.99 -24.55
C ILE A 158 -2.73 15.74 -24.20
N ALA A 159 -1.74 14.96 -23.78
CA ALA A 159 -0.34 15.31 -23.69
C ALA A 159 0.43 14.02 -23.37
N SER A 160 0.24 12.99 -24.19
CA SER A 160 1.29 11.98 -24.37
C SER A 160 2.15 12.51 -25.49
N GLU A 161 3.37 12.93 -25.18
CA GLU A 161 4.43 12.71 -26.16
C GLU A 161 4.41 11.22 -26.48
N THR A 162 3.94 10.89 -27.66
CA THR A 162 3.95 9.54 -28.19
C THR A 162 5.42 9.11 -28.30
N ARG A 163 5.98 8.51 -27.23
CA ARG A 163 7.12 7.62 -27.39
C ARG A 163 6.57 6.30 -27.90
N SER A 164 6.58 6.17 -29.22
CA SER A 164 6.42 4.87 -29.86
C SER A 164 7.54 3.95 -29.38
N SER A 165 7.18 2.97 -28.55
CA SER A 165 7.87 1.69 -28.52
C SER A 165 7.86 1.11 -29.94
N MET A 166 8.98 0.51 -30.36
CA MET A 166 9.17 -0.13 -31.68
C MET A 166 8.14 -1.23 -32.02
N THR A 167 7.17 -1.54 -31.14
CA THR A 167 6.18 -2.61 -31.30
C THR A 167 4.73 -2.14 -31.47
N GLY A 168 4.43 -0.84 -31.54
CA GLY A 168 3.12 -0.33 -32.01
C GLY A 168 1.90 -0.71 -31.16
N THR A 169 2.09 -1.13 -29.90
CA THR A 169 0.99 -1.44 -28.98
C THR A 169 0.71 -0.20 -28.11
N PRO A 170 -0.52 0.36 -28.10
CA PRO A 170 -0.87 1.43 -27.18
C PRO A 170 -0.80 0.90 -25.75
N TYR A 171 -0.12 1.64 -24.87
CA TYR A 171 -0.10 1.37 -23.43
C TYR A 171 -0.58 2.63 -22.70
N THR A 172 -1.40 2.43 -21.67
CA THR A 172 -1.80 3.48 -20.72
C THR A 172 -0.75 3.51 -19.61
N GLU A 173 -0.06 4.64 -19.46
CA GLU A 173 0.78 4.89 -18.27
C GLU A 173 -0.13 5.34 -17.13
N GLU A 174 -0.01 4.67 -15.98
CA GLU A 174 -0.61 5.13 -14.72
C GLU A 174 0.49 5.48 -13.71
N ALA A 175 0.18 6.36 -12.77
CA ALA A 175 1.04 6.57 -11.61
C ALA A 175 1.13 5.28 -10.80
N VAL A 176 2.27 5.05 -10.17
CA VAL A 176 2.48 3.86 -9.34
C VAL A 176 2.56 4.24 -7.87
N ILE A 177 2.33 3.27 -7.01
CA ILE A 177 2.39 3.37 -5.57
C ILE A 177 3.39 2.32 -5.12
N ASP A 178 4.25 2.69 -4.18
CA ASP A 178 5.02 1.72 -3.41
C ASP A 178 4.08 1.02 -2.41
N PRO A 179 3.79 -0.28 -2.55
CA PRO A 179 2.83 -0.97 -1.70
C PRO A 179 3.29 -1.10 -0.24
N GLN A 180 4.59 -0.97 0.04
CA GLN A 180 5.11 -1.09 1.42
C GLN A 180 4.83 0.16 2.24
N THR A 181 4.88 1.34 1.62
CA THR A 181 4.65 2.62 2.30
C THR A 181 3.39 3.32 1.81
N THR A 182 2.65 2.76 0.85
CA THR A 182 1.52 3.42 0.18
C THR A 182 1.87 4.77 -0.47
N THR A 183 3.17 5.04 -0.65
CA THR A 183 3.68 6.30 -1.18
C THR A 183 3.47 6.34 -2.70
N PRO A 184 2.77 7.37 -3.23
CA PRO A 184 2.66 7.53 -4.67
C PRO A 184 4.00 8.01 -5.26
N LEU A 185 4.35 7.44 -6.42
CA LEU A 185 5.57 7.74 -7.15
C LEU A 185 5.23 8.27 -8.56
N ASP A 186 5.78 9.41 -8.91
CA ASP A 186 5.60 10.05 -10.22
C ASP A 186 6.91 10.43 -10.92
N HIS A 187 8.04 10.28 -10.22
CA HIS A 187 9.39 10.49 -10.74
C HIS A 187 10.30 9.28 -10.51
N VAL A 188 11.26 9.08 -11.40
CA VAL A 188 12.36 8.12 -11.24
C VAL A 188 13.67 8.85 -11.48
N VAL A 189 14.59 8.72 -10.54
CA VAL A 189 15.94 9.30 -10.60
C VAL A 189 16.95 8.17 -10.52
N LEU A 190 17.88 8.13 -11.46
CA LEU A 190 18.98 7.17 -11.47
C LEU A 190 20.27 7.92 -11.16
N VAL A 191 20.94 7.52 -10.08
CA VAL A 191 22.22 8.12 -9.67
C VAL A 191 23.28 7.04 -9.68
N ASP A 192 24.26 7.17 -10.56
CA ASP A 192 25.46 6.32 -10.53
C ASP A 192 26.49 6.83 -9.53
N GLY A 193 27.47 6.01 -9.17
CA GLY A 193 28.52 6.35 -8.20
C GLY A 193 29.45 7.51 -8.58
N SER A 194 29.24 8.16 -9.74
CA SER A 194 29.89 9.44 -10.10
C SER A 194 28.96 10.64 -10.00
N GLY A 195 27.66 10.40 -9.82
CA GLY A 195 26.62 11.40 -9.65
C GLY A 195 26.55 11.98 -8.24
N ASP A 196 25.90 13.13 -8.12
CA ASP A 196 25.65 13.80 -6.85
C ASP A 196 24.27 13.40 -6.30
N LEU A 197 24.23 12.32 -5.51
CA LEU A 197 22.98 11.84 -4.92
C LEU A 197 22.27 12.89 -4.07
N ALA A 198 23.02 13.72 -3.33
CA ALA A 198 22.44 14.77 -2.50
C ALA A 198 21.84 15.90 -3.34
N GLY A 199 22.53 16.31 -4.40
CA GLY A 199 22.03 17.28 -5.37
C GLY A 199 20.77 16.79 -6.09
N GLU A 200 20.75 15.54 -6.54
CA GLU A 200 19.59 14.93 -7.19
C GLU A 200 18.40 14.78 -6.23
N ALA A 201 18.65 14.37 -4.98
CA ALA A 201 17.62 14.28 -3.95
C ALA A 201 16.99 15.65 -3.65
N ALA A 202 17.79 16.71 -3.61
CA ALA A 202 17.31 18.08 -3.43
C ALA A 202 16.54 18.61 -4.66
N ALA A 203 16.88 18.16 -5.87
CA ALA A 203 16.28 18.62 -7.11
C ALA A 203 14.96 17.92 -7.43
N ALA A 204 14.88 16.60 -7.25
CA ALA A 204 13.68 15.82 -7.56
C ALA A 204 12.64 15.86 -6.43
N GLY A 205 13.08 15.83 -5.17
CA GLY A 205 12.18 15.96 -4.02
C GLY A 205 11.40 14.68 -3.70
N GLU A 206 10.18 14.87 -3.18
CA GLU A 206 9.27 13.80 -2.74
C GLU A 206 8.72 12.98 -3.93
N ARG A 207 7.98 11.90 -3.63
CA ARG A 207 7.26 11.06 -4.62
C ARG A 207 8.16 10.49 -5.72
N THR A 208 9.41 10.31 -5.37
CA THR A 208 10.47 9.92 -6.30
C THR A 208 11.01 8.55 -5.96
N LEU A 209 11.15 7.70 -6.98
CA LEU A 209 11.93 6.48 -6.93
C LEU A 209 13.39 6.79 -7.24
N TYR A 210 14.25 6.74 -6.24
CA TYR A 210 15.70 6.88 -6.39
C TYR A 210 16.33 5.50 -6.58
N VAL A 211 17.05 5.33 -7.69
CA VAL A 211 17.87 4.15 -7.97
C VAL A 211 19.34 4.53 -7.81
N VAL A 212 19.94 4.06 -6.71
CA VAL A 212 21.33 4.33 -6.34
C VAL A 212 22.22 3.19 -6.85
N GLN A 213 23.10 3.48 -7.82
CA GLN A 213 23.95 2.49 -8.47
C GLN A 213 25.42 2.60 -8.03
N GLY A 214 26.09 1.45 -7.84
CA GLY A 214 27.48 1.39 -7.38
C GLY A 214 28.53 1.25 -8.48
N GLY A 215 28.13 1.05 -9.75
CA GLY A 215 29.07 0.70 -10.83
C GLY A 215 30.15 1.74 -11.13
N ALA A 216 29.94 3.01 -10.74
CA ALA A 216 30.86 4.12 -10.99
C ALA A 216 31.59 4.63 -9.73
N GLY A 217 31.34 4.05 -8.55
CA GLY A 217 31.94 4.51 -7.29
C GLY A 217 30.96 4.53 -6.11
N ASP A 218 31.41 5.18 -5.04
CA ASP A 218 30.66 5.37 -3.80
C ASP A 218 29.93 6.71 -3.80
N HIS A 219 28.79 6.74 -3.11
CA HIS A 219 28.04 7.96 -2.81
C HIS A 219 28.42 8.49 -1.44
N GLY A 220 28.47 9.82 -1.29
CA GLY A 220 28.59 10.44 0.02
C GLY A 220 27.29 10.35 0.82
N ALA A 221 27.37 10.62 2.12
CA ALA A 221 26.22 10.72 3.01
C ALA A 221 25.13 11.65 2.46
N VAL A 222 23.87 11.26 2.65
CA VAL A 222 22.72 11.99 2.10
C VAL A 222 21.51 11.98 3.03
N ALA A 223 20.79 13.10 3.06
CA ALA A 223 19.45 13.19 3.62
C ALA A 223 18.43 13.17 2.49
N MET A 224 17.52 12.20 2.52
CA MET A 224 16.49 12.04 1.51
C MET A 224 15.23 12.84 1.88
N PRO A 225 14.49 13.36 0.88
CA PRO A 225 13.14 13.87 1.09
C PRO A 225 12.21 12.82 1.70
N GLU A 226 11.10 13.26 2.28
CA GLU A 226 10.03 12.35 2.72
C GLU A 226 9.25 11.81 1.51
N ASN A 227 8.47 10.74 1.72
CA ASN A 227 7.61 10.13 0.71
C ASN A 227 8.39 9.68 -0.53
N VAL A 228 9.51 8.98 -0.33
CA VAL A 228 10.37 8.50 -1.41
C VAL A 228 10.61 6.99 -1.31
N THR A 229 11.00 6.38 -2.42
CA THR A 229 11.50 5.02 -2.43
C THR A 229 12.95 5.05 -2.88
N VAL A 230 13.88 4.50 -2.09
CA VAL A 230 15.32 4.51 -2.35
C VAL A 230 15.79 3.08 -2.47
N ILE A 231 16.25 2.69 -3.66
CA ILE A 231 16.67 1.32 -3.92
C ILE A 231 18.07 1.25 -4.52
N GLY A 232 18.83 0.22 -4.14
CA GLY A 232 20.10 -0.08 -4.79
C GLY A 232 19.91 -0.67 -6.19
N GLY A 233 20.82 -0.37 -7.12
CA GLY A 233 20.84 -1.00 -8.44
C GLY A 233 20.87 -2.53 -8.36
N GLY A 234 20.23 -3.22 -9.32
CA GLY A 234 20.10 -4.68 -9.32
C GLY A 234 19.05 -5.24 -8.35
N THR A 235 18.41 -4.40 -7.56
CA THR A 235 17.33 -4.77 -6.63
C THR A 235 15.99 -4.82 -7.35
N THR A 236 15.08 -5.68 -6.88
CA THR A 236 13.69 -5.72 -7.34
C THR A 236 12.73 -5.16 -6.29
N ILE A 237 11.76 -4.36 -6.73
CA ILE A 237 10.63 -3.92 -5.92
C ILE A 237 9.32 -4.17 -6.64
N ASP A 238 8.24 -4.31 -5.87
CA ASP A 238 6.90 -4.35 -6.41
C ASP A 238 6.33 -2.93 -6.46
N LEU A 239 5.68 -2.59 -7.57
CA LEU A 239 5.01 -1.32 -7.78
C LEU A 239 3.55 -1.61 -8.10
N GLN A 240 2.63 -0.88 -7.47
CA GLN A 240 1.20 -1.03 -7.69
C GLN A 240 0.65 0.12 -8.53
N GLY A 241 -0.10 -0.18 -9.58
CA GLY A 241 -0.84 0.81 -10.35
C GLY A 241 -1.86 1.55 -9.47
N ALA A 242 -1.78 2.87 -9.41
CA ALA A 242 -2.62 3.69 -8.53
C ALA A 242 -4.11 3.63 -8.87
N VAL A 243 -4.46 3.34 -10.13
CA VAL A 243 -5.85 3.26 -10.61
C VAL A 243 -6.25 1.80 -10.81
N SER A 244 -5.40 1.01 -11.47
CA SER A 244 -5.73 -0.38 -11.80
C SER A 244 -5.61 -1.33 -10.61
N GLY A 245 -4.79 -0.99 -9.61
CA GLY A 245 -4.40 -1.88 -8.51
C GLY A 245 -3.46 -3.02 -8.93
N THR A 246 -3.03 -3.06 -10.19
CA THR A 246 -2.15 -4.11 -10.73
C THR A 246 -0.75 -3.97 -10.15
N THR A 247 -0.19 -5.06 -9.62
CA THR A 247 1.19 -5.09 -9.14
C THR A 247 2.13 -5.60 -10.22
N VAL A 248 3.23 -4.87 -10.44
CA VAL A 248 4.32 -5.25 -11.35
C VAL A 248 5.64 -5.24 -10.60
N SER A 249 6.52 -6.19 -10.92
CA SER A 249 7.87 -6.21 -10.36
C SER A 249 8.80 -5.35 -11.22
N TYR A 250 9.37 -4.31 -10.61
CA TYR A 250 10.38 -3.45 -11.22
C TYR A 250 11.78 -3.91 -10.81
N SER A 251 12.63 -4.16 -11.79
CA SER A 251 14.04 -4.48 -11.57
C SER A 251 14.91 -3.25 -11.81
N ALA A 252 15.55 -2.75 -10.76
CA ALA A 252 16.44 -1.60 -10.84
C ALA A 252 17.67 -1.92 -11.71
N PRO A 253 18.03 -1.05 -12.67
CA PRO A 253 19.25 -1.24 -13.45
C PRO A 253 20.51 -1.07 -12.58
N GLY A 254 21.64 -1.58 -13.08
CA GLY A 254 22.96 -1.38 -12.48
C GLY A 254 23.30 -2.37 -11.37
N THR A 255 24.25 -1.99 -10.52
CA THR A 255 24.70 -2.77 -9.35
C THR A 255 24.36 -2.02 -8.07
N ARG A 256 24.30 -2.75 -6.95
CA ARG A 256 24.01 -2.20 -5.62
C ARG A 256 24.87 -0.96 -5.33
N GLY A 257 24.23 0.14 -4.97
CA GLY A 257 24.90 1.38 -4.57
C GLY A 257 25.46 1.31 -3.17
N ARG A 258 26.64 1.90 -2.97
CA ARG A 258 27.28 2.07 -1.65
C ARG A 258 27.25 3.53 -1.22
N ILE A 259 26.73 3.81 -0.03
CA ILE A 259 26.71 5.15 0.58
C ILE A 259 27.65 5.15 1.79
N VAL A 260 28.55 6.14 1.84
CA VAL A 260 29.67 6.17 2.80
C VAL A 260 29.61 7.42 3.69
N GLU A 261 29.74 7.21 5.01
CA GLU A 261 29.90 8.28 6.01
C GLU A 261 31.04 7.94 6.99
N THR A 262 32.19 8.59 6.83
CA THR A 262 33.38 8.31 7.66
C THR A 262 33.51 9.18 8.91
N GLY A 263 32.71 10.24 9.03
CA GLY A 263 32.71 11.19 10.12
C GLY A 263 31.46 11.07 11.01
N ALA A 264 31.19 12.14 11.75
CA ALA A 264 29.95 12.27 12.52
C ALA A 264 28.80 12.61 11.57
N GLY A 265 27.74 11.82 11.57
CA GLY A 265 26.63 11.92 10.63
C GLY A 265 25.99 10.57 10.32
N SER A 266 24.94 10.57 9.52
CA SER A 266 24.32 9.32 9.04
C SER A 266 24.65 9.12 7.58
N ALA A 267 25.01 7.90 7.16
CA ALA A 267 25.18 7.62 5.74
C ALA A 267 23.89 7.89 4.97
N LEU A 268 22.75 7.49 5.54
CA LEU A 268 21.43 7.78 5.01
C LEU A 268 20.51 8.34 6.11
N ALA A 269 19.93 9.51 5.88
CA ALA A 269 18.88 10.07 6.74
C ALA A 269 17.54 10.11 5.98
N VAL A 270 16.47 9.64 6.62
CA VAL A 270 15.13 9.52 6.01
C VAL A 270 14.03 10.03 6.93
N GLY A 271 12.92 10.47 6.34
CA GLY A 271 11.71 10.86 7.04
C GLY A 271 10.51 9.99 6.69
N SER A 272 9.30 10.51 6.91
CA SER A 272 8.06 9.73 6.76
C SER A 272 7.84 9.19 5.34
N GLY A 273 7.06 8.11 5.21
CA GLY A 273 6.64 7.58 3.90
C GLY A 273 7.78 7.00 3.07
N THR A 274 8.90 6.66 3.70
CA THR A 274 10.13 6.27 2.98
C THR A 274 10.34 4.76 2.96
N HIS A 275 10.60 4.20 1.78
CA HIS A 275 11.03 2.81 1.63
C HIS A 275 12.51 2.79 1.23
N VAL A 276 13.34 2.06 1.98
CA VAL A 276 14.77 1.88 1.68
C VAL A 276 15.07 0.40 1.44
N LYS A 277 15.59 0.06 0.26
CA LYS A 277 15.91 -1.32 -0.09
C LYS A 277 17.24 -1.56 -0.79
N GLY A 278 17.94 -2.61 -0.37
CA GLY A 278 18.99 -3.20 -1.18
C GLY A 278 20.22 -2.32 -1.35
N LEU A 279 20.50 -1.43 -0.40
CA LEU A 279 21.69 -0.57 -0.37
C LEU A 279 22.84 -1.21 0.42
N GLU A 280 24.05 -0.71 0.19
CA GLU A 280 25.19 -0.89 1.09
C GLU A 280 25.47 0.44 1.81
N LEU A 281 25.41 0.45 3.14
CA LEU A 281 25.74 1.60 3.98
C LEU A 281 27.03 1.29 4.72
N MET A 282 28.04 2.15 4.56
CA MET A 282 29.37 1.92 5.12
C MET A 282 29.84 3.11 5.94
N GLY A 283 30.22 2.85 7.19
CA GLY A 283 30.77 3.87 8.08
C GLY A 283 32.30 3.90 8.07
N GLY A 284 32.87 4.90 8.74
CA GLY A 284 34.31 4.99 9.04
C GLY A 284 34.68 4.51 10.44
N GLY A 285 33.70 4.10 11.24
CA GLY A 285 33.86 3.54 12.57
C GLY A 285 34.03 2.02 12.53
N GLY A 286 33.42 1.36 13.50
CA GLY A 286 33.41 -0.08 13.65
C GLY A 286 33.27 -0.48 15.11
N ARG A 287 33.15 -1.78 15.40
CA ARG A 287 32.96 -2.27 16.78
C ARG A 287 33.95 -1.68 17.80
N THR A 288 35.20 -1.46 17.40
CA THR A 288 36.25 -0.93 18.29
C THR A 288 36.59 0.55 18.06
N VAL A 289 35.94 1.21 17.10
CA VAL A 289 36.22 2.60 16.71
C VAL A 289 34.96 3.42 16.93
N ALA A 290 34.89 4.07 18.09
CA ALA A 290 33.78 4.96 18.42
C ALA A 290 33.90 6.27 17.63
N ILE A 291 32.85 6.58 16.87
CA ILE A 291 32.63 7.87 16.23
C ILE A 291 31.21 8.28 16.60
N ALA A 292 31.08 9.29 17.45
CA ALA A 292 29.79 9.71 17.97
C ALA A 292 28.85 10.16 16.84
N ALA A 293 27.58 9.77 16.92
CA ALA A 293 26.55 10.06 15.92
C ALA A 293 26.91 9.60 14.49
N ASN A 294 27.81 8.62 14.34
CA ASN A 294 28.10 7.97 13.06
C ASN A 294 27.12 6.79 12.89
N ASN A 295 26.01 7.02 12.19
CA ASN A 295 24.93 6.05 12.00
C ASN A 295 24.85 5.54 10.56
N GLY A 296 24.40 4.31 10.37
CA GLY A 296 24.10 3.80 9.03
C GLY A 296 22.87 4.47 8.43
N LEU A 297 21.71 4.17 9.00
CA LEU A 297 20.44 4.76 8.63
C LEU A 297 19.82 5.46 9.85
N SER A 298 19.52 6.74 9.71
CA SER A 298 18.81 7.52 10.73
C SER A 298 17.41 7.89 10.26
N ILE A 299 16.41 7.57 11.08
CA ILE A 299 15.02 7.95 10.86
C ILE A 299 14.71 9.19 11.69
N ALA A 300 14.09 10.19 11.09
CA ALA A 300 13.75 11.44 11.78
C ALA A 300 12.80 11.22 12.98
N ALA A 301 12.88 12.10 13.98
CA ALA A 301 11.96 12.08 15.11
C ALA A 301 10.52 12.35 14.64
N GLY A 302 9.56 11.58 15.17
CA GLY A 302 8.15 11.64 14.79
C GLY A 302 7.83 11.09 13.40
N ALA A 303 8.82 10.58 12.66
CA ALA A 303 8.60 10.02 11.33
C ALA A 303 7.70 8.79 11.39
N SER A 304 6.97 8.56 10.31
CA SER A 304 6.07 7.42 10.26
C SER A 304 5.94 6.76 8.90
N ASN A 305 5.49 5.50 8.90
CA ASN A 305 5.19 4.73 7.69
C ASN A 305 6.47 4.54 6.85
N LEU A 306 7.43 3.81 7.43
CA LEU A 306 8.71 3.50 6.80
C LEU A 306 8.89 2.00 6.66
N HIS A 307 9.53 1.59 5.56
CA HIS A 307 9.91 0.20 5.31
C HIS A 307 11.39 0.12 4.96
N ILE A 308 12.18 -0.62 5.73
CA ILE A 308 13.63 -0.71 5.58
C ILE A 308 13.99 -2.18 5.40
N GLU A 309 14.36 -2.57 4.18
CA GLU A 309 14.57 -3.98 3.87
C GLU A 309 15.81 -4.34 3.04
N GLY A 310 16.42 -5.50 3.32
CA GLY A 310 17.44 -6.07 2.46
C GLY A 310 18.74 -5.26 2.35
N ASN A 311 19.04 -4.40 3.32
CA ASN A 311 20.22 -3.54 3.31
C ASN A 311 21.42 -4.23 3.98
N SER A 312 22.62 -3.92 3.50
CA SER A 312 23.89 -4.30 4.14
C SER A 312 24.46 -3.07 4.85
N ILE A 313 24.58 -3.10 6.17
CA ILE A 313 24.96 -1.94 6.99
C ILE A 313 26.14 -2.31 7.86
N GLY A 314 27.24 -1.55 7.80
CA GLY A 314 28.34 -1.81 8.73
C GLY A 314 29.41 -0.75 8.83
N GLY A 315 30.28 -0.93 9.84
CA GLY A 315 31.41 -0.04 10.10
C GLY A 315 31.01 1.28 10.77
N PHE A 316 29.93 1.30 11.55
CA PHE A 316 29.43 2.53 12.18
C PHE A 316 29.86 2.68 13.63
N GLY A 317 30.19 3.91 14.00
CA GLY A 317 30.67 4.28 15.34
C GLY A 317 29.57 4.50 16.39
N ASP A 318 28.30 4.53 15.98
CA ASP A 318 27.14 4.59 16.85
C ASP A 318 26.17 3.45 16.48
N ALA A 319 25.05 3.72 15.79
CA ALA A 319 24.06 2.70 15.44
C ALA A 319 24.08 2.28 13.96
N GLY A 320 23.70 1.03 13.68
CA GLY A 320 23.45 0.58 12.30
C GLY A 320 22.19 1.24 11.74
N ILE A 321 21.06 1.03 12.43
CA ILE A 321 19.79 1.72 12.20
C ILE A 321 19.37 2.39 13.49
N VAL A 322 19.02 3.68 13.44
CA VAL A 322 18.49 4.42 14.59
C VAL A 322 17.16 5.08 14.25
N THR A 323 16.17 4.89 15.13
CA THR A 323 14.91 5.63 15.05
C THR A 323 14.96 6.86 15.94
N GLY A 324 14.53 8.01 15.41
CA GLY A 324 14.27 9.18 16.22
C GLY A 324 13.13 8.94 17.22
N ASN A 325 13.05 9.80 18.22
CA ASN A 325 11.98 9.73 19.23
C ASN A 325 10.59 9.85 18.59
N ALA A 326 9.61 9.14 19.15
CA ALA A 326 8.21 9.11 18.73
C ALA A 326 7.97 8.66 17.28
N ALA A 327 8.94 7.97 16.67
CA ALA A 327 8.76 7.38 15.34
C ALA A 327 7.78 6.19 15.40
N ARG A 328 7.00 5.96 14.33
CA ARG A 328 5.89 5.00 14.37
C ARG A 328 5.58 4.32 13.05
N ALA A 329 5.00 3.13 13.08
CA ALA A 329 4.72 2.34 11.88
C ALA A 329 5.99 2.17 11.03
N ILE A 330 6.98 1.49 11.61
CA ILE A 330 8.28 1.24 10.98
C ILE A 330 8.49 -0.26 10.90
N ASP A 331 8.77 -0.73 9.70
CA ASP A 331 9.19 -2.10 9.43
C ASP A 331 10.69 -2.12 9.12
N ILE A 332 11.46 -2.90 9.88
CA ILE A 332 12.90 -3.13 9.70
C ILE A 332 13.08 -4.62 9.46
N VAL A 333 13.28 -5.01 8.21
CA VAL A 333 13.15 -6.41 7.78
C VAL A 333 14.36 -6.89 6.98
N ASP A 334 14.89 -8.09 7.27
CA ASP A 334 15.90 -8.75 6.42
C ASP A 334 17.16 -7.88 6.14
N ASN A 335 17.61 -7.10 7.13
CA ASN A 335 18.85 -6.34 7.01
C ASN A 335 20.04 -7.13 7.58
N ASP A 336 21.21 -7.03 6.96
CA ASP A 336 22.48 -7.56 7.46
C ASP A 336 23.31 -6.42 8.07
N ILE A 337 23.41 -6.40 9.39
CA ILE A 337 24.01 -5.33 10.18
C ILE A 337 25.24 -5.89 10.90
N SER A 338 26.41 -5.28 10.65
CA SER A 338 27.68 -5.80 11.17
C SER A 338 28.69 -4.73 11.59
N SER A 339 29.57 -5.06 12.52
CA SER A 339 30.68 -4.20 12.96
C SER A 339 30.22 -2.81 13.38
N ILE A 340 29.35 -2.76 14.39
CA ILE A 340 28.74 -1.54 14.93
C ILE A 340 29.29 -1.30 16.35
N ASN A 341 29.67 -0.08 16.71
CA ASN A 341 30.20 0.18 18.06
C ASN A 341 29.10 0.12 19.14
N SER A 342 27.97 0.78 18.93
CA SER A 342 26.90 0.93 19.92
C SER A 342 25.81 -0.11 19.71
N ALA A 343 24.79 0.14 18.88
CA ALA A 343 23.65 -0.74 18.70
C ALA A 343 23.41 -1.09 17.24
N GLY A 344 23.19 -2.36 16.90
CA GLY A 344 22.82 -2.75 15.54
C GLY A 344 21.55 -2.05 15.09
N ILE A 345 20.48 -2.17 15.89
CA ILE A 345 19.23 -1.43 15.73
C ILE A 345 18.94 -0.72 17.05
N ALA A 346 18.73 0.60 17.02
CA ALA A 346 18.33 1.41 18.17
C ALA A 346 16.96 2.03 17.91
N ILE A 347 15.98 1.72 18.76
CA ILE A 347 14.65 2.28 18.73
C ILE A 347 14.58 3.39 19.78
N GLY A 348 14.38 4.62 19.35
CA GLY A 348 14.25 5.79 20.21
C GLY A 348 12.96 5.83 21.02
N ALA A 349 12.95 6.67 22.06
CA ALA A 349 11.87 6.75 23.03
C ALA A 349 10.54 7.17 22.42
N GLY A 350 9.43 6.64 22.94
CA GLY A 350 8.09 6.97 22.46
C GLY A 350 7.68 6.25 21.17
N GLY A 351 8.50 5.33 20.66
CA GLY A 351 8.18 4.57 19.45
C GLY A 351 6.89 3.74 19.57
N TYR A 352 6.18 3.55 18.46
CA TYR A 352 4.91 2.82 18.42
C TYR A 352 4.70 2.07 17.10
N PHE A 353 4.26 0.80 17.13
CA PHE A 353 4.18 -0.05 15.93
C PHE A 353 5.51 -0.11 15.16
N ILE A 354 6.53 -0.67 15.81
CA ILE A 354 7.85 -0.87 15.20
C ILE A 354 8.12 -2.36 15.18
N PHE A 355 8.33 -2.91 13.99
CA PHE A 355 8.59 -4.33 13.76
C PHE A 355 10.04 -4.51 13.32
N THR A 356 10.78 -5.34 14.04
CA THR A 356 12.15 -5.72 13.70
C THR A 356 12.17 -7.22 13.43
N THR A 357 12.18 -7.60 12.16
CA THR A 357 11.93 -8.99 11.75
C THR A 357 13.00 -9.54 10.84
N ALA A 358 13.45 -10.77 11.08
CA ALA A 358 14.38 -11.48 10.20
C ALA A 358 15.72 -10.76 9.94
N ASN A 359 16.13 -9.81 10.80
CA ASN A 359 17.41 -9.13 10.64
C ASN A 359 18.55 -10.02 11.15
N ARG A 360 19.71 -9.89 10.52
CA ARG A 360 20.97 -10.43 11.02
C ARG A 360 21.78 -9.31 11.64
N VAL A 361 22.01 -9.37 12.94
CA VAL A 361 22.87 -8.42 13.64
C VAL A 361 24.07 -9.16 14.19
N ASN A 362 25.27 -8.75 13.80
CA ASN A 362 26.50 -9.36 14.28
C ASN A 362 27.56 -8.33 14.65
N ASP A 363 28.46 -8.68 15.57
CA ASP A 363 29.62 -7.83 15.89
C ASP A 363 29.24 -6.39 16.28
N ALA A 364 28.23 -6.25 17.14
CA ALA A 364 27.76 -4.97 17.67
C ALA A 364 27.96 -4.87 19.20
N GLY A 365 27.84 -3.69 19.80
CA GLY A 365 27.74 -3.56 21.26
C GLY A 365 26.44 -4.22 21.76
N THR A 366 25.31 -3.66 21.36
CA THR A 366 23.97 -4.23 21.54
C THR A 366 23.41 -4.69 20.20
N GLY A 367 22.72 -5.82 20.15
CA GLY A 367 22.03 -6.27 18.95
C GLY A 367 20.87 -5.35 18.59
N ILE A 368 19.83 -5.38 19.42
CA ILE A 368 18.64 -4.52 19.31
C ILE A 368 18.43 -3.81 20.64
N LEU A 369 18.45 -2.48 20.60
CA LEU A 369 18.24 -1.60 21.74
C LEU A 369 16.87 -0.92 21.63
N LEU A 370 16.06 -1.03 22.68
CA LEU A 370 14.82 -0.29 22.86
C LEU A 370 15.08 0.76 23.94
N ASP A 371 15.32 2.00 23.52
CA ASP A 371 15.67 3.12 24.40
C ASP A 371 14.40 3.86 24.87
N GLY A 372 14.15 3.84 26.19
CA GLY A 372 13.15 4.65 26.86
C GLY A 372 11.70 4.15 26.79
N SER A 373 10.76 5.04 27.14
CA SER A 373 9.33 4.74 27.23
C SER A 373 8.67 4.62 25.84
N SER A 374 8.84 3.48 25.17
CA SER A 374 8.08 3.10 23.97
C SER A 374 6.58 2.93 24.24
N THR A 375 5.69 3.42 23.38
CA THR A 375 4.29 3.65 23.80
C THR A 375 3.28 2.56 23.47
N LEU A 376 3.66 1.49 22.73
CA LEU A 376 2.98 0.18 22.54
C LEU A 376 3.30 -0.45 21.17
N GLY A 377 3.22 -1.78 21.05
CA GLY A 377 3.24 -2.48 19.77
C GLY A 377 4.62 -2.57 19.12
N ILE A 378 5.67 -2.78 19.92
CA ILE A 378 6.98 -3.13 19.37
C ILE A 378 7.08 -4.64 19.25
N GLU A 379 7.60 -5.11 18.13
CA GLU A 379 7.82 -6.52 17.88
C GLU A 379 9.26 -6.77 17.45
N VAL A 380 9.88 -7.75 18.09
CA VAL A 380 11.23 -8.24 17.78
C VAL A 380 11.14 -9.72 17.48
N ALA A 381 11.11 -10.06 16.19
CA ALA A 381 10.77 -11.40 15.72
C ALA A 381 11.84 -12.00 14.81
N ASP A 382 12.15 -13.28 14.98
CA ASP A 382 12.94 -14.06 14.01
C ASP A 382 14.33 -13.48 13.66
N ASN A 383 14.91 -12.65 14.52
CA ASN A 383 16.22 -12.06 14.27
C ASN A 383 17.34 -13.02 14.64
N VAL A 384 18.47 -12.94 13.93
CA VAL A 384 19.71 -13.67 14.25
C VAL A 384 20.74 -12.69 14.79
N ILE A 385 21.00 -12.76 16.10
CA ILE A 385 21.87 -11.83 16.81
C ILE A 385 23.11 -12.57 17.32
N SER A 386 24.33 -12.10 17.03
CA SER A 386 25.54 -12.85 17.43
C SER A 386 26.80 -12.01 17.66
N ASN A 387 27.70 -12.49 18.54
CA ASN A 387 29.02 -11.89 18.80
C ASN A 387 28.93 -10.44 19.28
N ILE A 388 28.13 -10.22 20.29
CA ILE A 388 27.65 -8.92 20.79
C ILE A 388 27.79 -8.86 22.31
N ASP A 389 27.63 -7.71 22.94
CA ASP A 389 27.62 -7.63 24.40
C ASP A 389 26.22 -7.96 24.97
N ILE A 390 25.17 -7.36 24.43
CA ILE A 390 23.75 -7.62 24.82
C ILE A 390 22.89 -7.91 23.59
N GLY A 391 22.10 -9.00 23.60
CA GLY A 391 21.25 -9.40 22.47
C GLY A 391 20.15 -8.42 22.18
N ILE A 392 19.13 -8.46 23.02
CA ILE A 392 18.03 -7.49 23.00
C ILE A 392 18.00 -6.80 24.35
N ASP A 393 18.02 -5.48 24.31
CA ASP A 393 18.14 -4.63 25.48
C ASP A 393 16.96 -3.69 25.57
N LEU A 394 16.19 -3.79 26.65
CA LEU A 394 15.03 -2.95 26.92
C LEU A 394 15.39 -2.00 28.06
N GLN A 395 15.59 -0.72 27.77
CA GLN A 395 15.99 0.29 28.75
C GLN A 395 14.84 1.29 29.04
N ASP A 396 14.75 1.77 30.28
CA ASP A 396 13.98 2.95 30.71
C ASP A 396 12.50 3.01 30.26
N ALA A 397 11.84 1.85 30.21
CA ALA A 397 10.40 1.76 30.07
C ALA A 397 9.76 2.28 31.37
N SER A 398 9.38 3.56 31.46
CA SER A 398 8.91 4.20 32.71
C SER A 398 7.39 4.47 32.79
N SER A 399 6.61 4.10 31.76
CA SER A 399 5.14 4.27 31.74
C SER A 399 4.37 3.05 31.18
N PRO A 400 3.82 2.16 32.03
CA PRO A 400 2.91 1.12 31.54
C PRO A 400 1.66 1.71 30.86
N PRO A 401 0.99 0.97 29.94
CA PRO A 401 1.28 -0.40 29.51
C PRO A 401 2.22 -0.47 28.29
N PHE A 402 3.36 -1.12 28.47
CA PHE A 402 4.21 -1.58 27.37
C PHE A 402 3.70 -2.96 26.92
N THR A 403 3.57 -3.18 25.61
CA THR A 403 3.39 -4.52 25.04
C THR A 403 4.46 -4.67 23.98
N THR A 404 5.53 -5.35 24.35
CA THR A 404 6.61 -5.74 23.43
C THR A 404 6.54 -7.24 23.24
N GLY A 405 6.38 -7.68 21.98
CA GLY A 405 6.49 -9.08 21.60
C GLY A 405 7.93 -9.40 21.24
N ILE A 406 8.54 -10.38 21.91
CA ILE A 406 9.89 -10.85 21.57
C ILE A 406 9.85 -12.36 21.35
N TYR A 407 9.98 -12.79 20.10
CA TYR A 407 9.83 -14.21 19.77
C TYR A 407 10.62 -14.70 18.57
N GLY A 408 10.90 -16.00 18.53
CA GLY A 408 11.59 -16.63 17.40
C GLY A 408 13.05 -16.19 17.18
N ASN A 409 13.60 -15.33 18.06
CA ASN A 409 14.96 -14.83 17.87
C ASN A 409 15.99 -15.90 18.22
N VAL A 410 17.12 -15.86 17.49
CA VAL A 410 18.28 -16.71 17.75
C VAL A 410 19.44 -15.83 18.22
N ILE A 411 19.80 -15.92 19.50
CA ILE A 411 20.78 -15.06 20.15
C ILE A 411 22.00 -15.88 20.54
N ARG A 412 23.19 -15.51 20.02
CA ARG A 412 24.42 -16.27 20.23
C ARG A 412 25.57 -15.44 20.76
N SER A 413 26.42 -16.06 21.58
CA SER A 413 27.73 -15.52 21.95
C SER A 413 27.66 -14.08 22.47
N THR A 414 26.99 -13.88 23.60
CA THR A 414 26.83 -12.56 24.21
C THR A 414 27.84 -12.33 25.34
N GLY A 415 28.34 -11.10 25.47
CA GLY A 415 29.31 -10.72 26.50
C GLY A 415 28.69 -10.51 27.88
N VAL A 416 27.40 -10.17 27.93
CA VAL A 416 26.69 -9.79 29.16
C VAL A 416 25.41 -10.61 29.34
N ALA A 417 24.47 -10.49 28.40
CA ALA A 417 23.19 -11.18 28.46
C ALA A 417 22.61 -11.43 27.06
N GLY A 418 21.84 -12.50 26.90
CA GLY A 418 21.02 -12.70 25.71
C GLY A 418 19.91 -11.64 25.62
N LEU A 419 19.13 -11.51 26.69
CA LEU A 419 18.09 -10.50 26.86
C LEU A 419 18.35 -9.72 28.14
N ARG A 420 18.19 -8.40 28.09
CA ARG A 420 18.27 -7.54 29.27
C ARG A 420 17.02 -6.66 29.39
N PHE A 421 16.45 -6.64 30.58
CA PHE A 421 15.32 -5.82 30.96
C PHE A 421 15.74 -4.85 32.06
N ALA A 422 15.87 -3.57 31.73
CA ALA A 422 16.16 -2.49 32.67
C ALA A 422 14.99 -1.49 32.68
N GLY A 423 14.26 -1.40 33.79
CA GLY A 423 13.09 -0.53 33.95
C GLY A 423 11.75 -1.27 34.00
N THR A 424 10.65 -0.50 34.04
CA THR A 424 9.27 -1.01 34.17
C THR A 424 8.73 -1.56 32.86
N THR A 425 8.92 -2.86 32.63
CA THR A 425 8.47 -3.53 31.41
C THR A 425 7.36 -4.55 31.70
N ASN A 426 6.36 -4.58 30.81
CA ASN A 426 5.54 -5.76 30.56
C ASN A 426 5.93 -6.24 29.16
N SER A 427 6.38 -7.48 29.03
CA SER A 427 6.79 -8.04 27.74
C SER A 427 6.30 -9.48 27.66
N ASP A 428 5.79 -9.85 26.49
CA ASP A 428 5.47 -11.24 26.18
C ASP A 428 6.66 -11.83 25.45
N LEU A 429 7.34 -12.78 26.11
CA LEU A 429 8.53 -13.41 25.57
C LEU A 429 8.29 -14.88 25.27
N SER A 430 8.47 -15.32 24.03
CA SER A 430 8.23 -16.71 23.70
C SER A 430 9.13 -17.26 22.60
N TRP A 431 9.52 -18.53 22.71
CA TRP A 431 10.22 -19.27 21.64
C TRP A 431 11.56 -18.66 21.18
N ASN A 432 12.35 -18.08 22.08
CA ASN A 432 13.71 -17.64 21.74
C ASN A 432 14.72 -18.78 21.90
N VAL A 433 15.74 -18.78 21.05
CA VAL A 433 16.82 -19.78 21.04
C VAL A 433 18.13 -19.12 21.43
N PHE A 434 18.79 -19.65 22.46
CA PHE A 434 20.04 -19.13 23.00
C PHE A 434 21.21 -20.07 22.68
N GLY A 435 22.27 -19.55 22.06
CA GLY A 435 23.41 -20.35 21.59
C GLY A 435 24.79 -19.78 21.92
N GLY A 436 25.83 -20.56 21.65
CA GLY A 436 27.22 -20.15 21.91
C GLY A 436 27.54 -19.98 23.40
N THR A 437 28.46 -19.07 23.72
CA THR A 437 28.86 -18.78 25.12
C THR A 437 28.20 -17.50 25.60
N MET A 438 27.45 -17.55 26.69
CA MET A 438 26.88 -16.34 27.31
C MET A 438 26.84 -16.45 28.83
N PRO A 439 27.07 -15.36 29.59
CA PRO A 439 26.97 -15.39 31.04
C PRO A 439 25.54 -15.67 31.51
N VAL A 440 24.55 -15.00 30.91
CA VAL A 440 23.14 -15.10 31.31
C VAL A 440 22.26 -15.08 30.07
N ALA A 441 21.26 -15.96 29.99
CA ALA A 441 20.28 -15.90 28.91
C ALA A 441 19.34 -14.71 29.09
N ILE A 442 18.72 -14.56 30.27
CA ILE A 442 17.80 -13.46 30.58
C ILE A 442 18.21 -12.70 31.85
N ARG A 443 18.48 -11.40 31.76
CA ARG A 443 18.80 -10.54 32.90
C ARG A 443 17.69 -9.55 33.20
N PHE A 444 17.28 -9.52 34.47
CA PHE A 444 16.34 -8.54 35.00
C PHE A 444 17.07 -7.52 35.88
N GLU A 445 16.89 -6.25 35.59
CA GLU A 445 17.37 -5.13 36.38
C GLU A 445 16.19 -4.40 37.05
N ASP A 446 16.46 -3.35 37.82
CA ASP A 446 15.46 -2.70 38.66
C ASP A 446 14.23 -2.21 37.86
N GLY A 447 13.04 -2.36 38.45
CA GLY A 447 11.77 -1.86 37.91
C GLY A 447 10.90 -2.89 37.17
N VAL A 448 11.37 -4.10 36.86
CA VAL A 448 10.54 -5.12 36.18
C VAL A 448 9.39 -5.58 37.09
N HIS A 449 8.13 -5.39 36.64
CA HIS A 449 6.93 -5.54 37.46
C HIS A 449 6.15 -6.85 37.29
N SER A 450 6.22 -7.48 36.12
CA SER A 450 5.71 -8.83 35.86
C SER A 450 6.28 -9.32 34.54
N PHE A 451 6.78 -10.55 34.52
CA PHE A 451 7.39 -11.11 33.31
C PHE A 451 7.02 -12.58 33.16
N TYR A 452 6.39 -12.90 32.03
CA TYR A 452 6.05 -14.27 31.68
C TYR A 452 6.74 -14.65 30.39
N SER A 453 7.41 -15.79 30.41
CA SER A 453 8.05 -16.34 29.24
C SER A 453 7.89 -17.84 29.08
N GLY A 454 7.65 -18.28 27.85
CA GLY A 454 7.38 -19.67 27.48
C GLY A 454 8.24 -20.18 26.32
N GLY A 455 8.62 -21.46 26.35
CA GLY A 455 9.23 -22.13 25.19
C GLY A 455 10.63 -21.67 24.77
N ASN A 456 11.41 -21.00 25.63
CA ASN A 456 12.81 -20.69 25.30
C ASN A 456 13.67 -21.95 25.38
N THR A 457 14.68 -22.02 24.50
CA THR A 457 15.56 -23.19 24.44
C THR A 457 17.02 -22.79 24.28
N SER A 458 17.93 -23.67 24.70
CA SER A 458 19.34 -23.60 24.39
C SER A 458 19.71 -24.43 23.16
N GLU A 459 20.63 -23.92 22.33
CA GLU A 459 21.23 -24.71 21.26
C GLU A 459 22.11 -25.83 21.85
N ALA A 460 22.14 -26.98 21.17
CA ALA A 460 23.03 -28.07 21.55
C ALA A 460 24.50 -27.59 21.59
N GLY A 461 25.15 -27.74 22.74
CA GLY A 461 26.53 -27.30 22.96
C GLY A 461 26.69 -25.84 23.37
N ALA A 462 25.59 -25.12 23.62
CA ALA A 462 25.65 -23.79 24.25
C ALA A 462 26.23 -23.88 25.67
N SER A 463 26.99 -22.85 26.05
CA SER A 463 27.54 -22.65 27.39
C SER A 463 26.88 -21.41 27.99
N ILE A 464 25.74 -21.61 28.65
CA ILE A 464 24.96 -20.57 29.31
C ILE A 464 25.26 -20.66 30.81
N GLY A 465 25.75 -19.57 31.41
CA GLY A 465 26.03 -19.52 32.85
C GLY A 465 24.77 -19.69 33.69
N ASP A 466 23.86 -18.71 33.57
CA ASP A 466 22.54 -18.75 34.22
C ASP A 466 21.41 -18.59 33.19
N ALA A 467 20.31 -19.34 33.36
CA ALA A 467 19.11 -19.16 32.54
C ALA A 467 18.45 -17.79 32.80
N CYS A 468 18.43 -17.36 34.06
CA CYS A 468 17.99 -16.04 34.48
C CYS A 468 18.87 -15.48 35.60
N SER A 469 18.98 -14.15 35.69
CA SER A 469 19.62 -13.45 36.81
C SER A 469 18.90 -12.15 37.13
N ARG A 470 19.00 -11.67 38.38
CA ARG A 470 18.40 -10.39 38.80
C ARG A 470 19.36 -9.48 39.58
N THR A 471 19.13 -8.17 39.50
CA THR A 471 19.66 -7.21 40.48
C THR A 471 18.71 -6.99 41.65
N ALA A 472 19.24 -6.50 42.78
CA ALA A 472 18.45 -6.23 43.97
C ALA A 472 17.52 -5.01 43.74
N GLY A 473 16.23 -5.26 43.52
CA GLY A 473 15.24 -4.19 43.28
C GLY A 473 14.18 -4.52 42.22
N ALA A 474 14.38 -5.56 41.41
CA ALA A 474 13.36 -6.09 40.49
C ALA A 474 12.25 -6.83 41.28
N HIS A 475 11.00 -6.33 41.24
CA HIS A 475 9.81 -6.94 41.86
C HIS A 475 8.60 -6.62 40.94
N ILE A 476 7.78 -7.56 40.47
CA ILE A 476 6.98 -8.61 41.13
C ILE A 476 6.74 -9.73 40.06
N ASP A 477 6.66 -11.02 40.39
CA ASP A 477 6.19 -12.11 39.51
C ASP A 477 6.97 -12.33 38.18
N ILE A 478 8.20 -12.83 38.27
CA ILE A 478 8.93 -13.41 37.14
C ILE A 478 8.59 -14.90 37.03
N ARG A 479 8.26 -15.35 35.81
CA ARG A 479 8.17 -16.77 35.44
C ARG A 479 8.74 -17.00 34.04
N VAL A 480 9.86 -17.71 33.95
CA VAL A 480 10.57 -18.02 32.72
C VAL A 480 10.61 -19.53 32.49
N GLU A 481 10.08 -20.00 31.37
CA GLU A 481 10.37 -21.34 30.87
C GLU A 481 11.65 -21.35 30.04
N PHE A 482 12.61 -22.18 30.42
CA PHE A 482 13.87 -22.39 29.70
C PHE A 482 14.18 -23.89 29.63
N ASP A 483 14.34 -24.44 28.42
CA ASP A 483 14.54 -25.87 28.18
C ASP A 483 13.49 -26.76 28.89
N GLY A 484 12.24 -26.29 28.95
CA GLY A 484 11.13 -26.98 29.62
C GLY A 484 11.14 -26.92 31.15
N VAL A 485 12.04 -26.13 31.76
CA VAL A 485 12.12 -25.89 33.20
C VAL A 485 11.61 -24.49 33.51
N TYR A 486 10.78 -24.36 34.55
CA TYR A 486 10.29 -23.06 35.01
C TYR A 486 11.22 -22.47 36.08
N HIS A 487 11.58 -21.20 35.88
CA HIS A 487 12.30 -20.34 36.80
C HIS A 487 11.38 -19.22 37.28
N ASP A 488 11.25 -19.07 38.59
CA ASP A 488 10.45 -18.04 39.25
C ASP A 488 11.36 -17.09 40.05
N ASP A 489 10.79 -16.07 40.70
CA ASP A 489 11.51 -15.09 41.53
C ASP A 489 12.49 -15.67 42.58
N GLY A 490 12.34 -16.92 42.98
CA GLY A 490 13.19 -17.56 44.00
C GLY A 490 14.45 -18.25 43.45
N ASN A 491 14.48 -18.57 42.15
CA ASN A 491 15.59 -19.28 41.50
C ASN A 491 16.18 -18.52 40.30
N CYS A 492 15.64 -17.32 40.02
CA CYS A 492 16.41 -16.16 39.61
C CYS A 492 16.89 -15.37 40.87
#